data_AF-S0JL62-F1
#
_entry.id   AF-S0JL62-F1
#
_cell.length_a   1.000
_cell.length_b   1.000
_cell.length_c   1.000
_cell.angle_alpha   90.00
_cell.angle_beta   90.00
_cell.angle_gamma   90.00
#
_symmetry.space_group_name_H-M   'P 1'
#
loop_
_entity.id
_entity.type
_entity.pdbx_description
1 polymer ?
#
loop_
_entity_poly.entity_id
_entity_poly.type
_entity_poly.pdbx_seq_one_letter_code
_entity_poly.pdbx_strand_id
1 'polypeptide(L)'
;MLTMNVREKDEKINLYVVLIGLIILLFFTIIIGVSVGTLRIPFEQTYTIFVEKLLDLEPSNVTYSGVLWKIRMPRVLMGVVVGAGLSLCGIVMQAVVQNPLAEPFLLGISAGGYLGSGVLGLVSGLGLAFTAFLGALSAAVCVLFLSSFRSSITTTKLILSGTIANALFTAIANFIIVFSGTDNTIARVTYWTMGSLSSAKWDNLLLPTIAVGTVTAYFLTQYRTLNAMLQGEEIAITLGIRLNFYRKIYTLLVAFLTGILVATCGIIGFVGLVIPHIARALVGPRSSEIDSGGYFNR
;
A
#
# COMPACT_ATOMS: atom_id res chain seq x y z
N MET A 1 -23.84 -45.25 -4.02
CA MET A 1 -22.46 -45.64 -3.64
C MET A 1 -21.54 -44.81 -4.56
N LEU A 2 -21.23 -43.55 -4.26
CA LEU A 2 -20.46 -43.05 -3.13
C LEU A 2 -21.03 -41.71 -2.63
N THR A 3 -21.38 -41.67 -1.35
CA THR A 3 -21.62 -40.45 -0.58
C THR A 3 -20.28 -39.80 -0.24
N MET A 4 -19.84 -38.80 -1.01
CA MET A 4 -18.83 -37.85 -0.50
C MET A 4 -19.53 -36.83 0.38
N ASN A 5 -19.70 -37.25 1.62
CA ASN A 5 -20.07 -36.42 2.75
C ASN A 5 -18.87 -35.53 3.09
N VAL A 6 -18.63 -34.47 2.31
CA VAL A 6 -17.77 -33.38 2.76
C VAL A 6 -18.63 -32.53 3.68
N ARG A 7 -18.56 -32.92 4.95
CA ARG A 7 -19.03 -32.16 6.09
C ARG A 7 -18.12 -30.94 6.22
N GLU A 8 -18.27 -29.95 5.32
CA GLU A 8 -17.78 -28.60 5.58
C GLU A 8 -18.65 -28.04 6.70
N LYS A 9 -18.16 -28.29 7.91
CA LYS A 9 -18.64 -27.65 9.11
C LYS A 9 -18.18 -26.19 8.96
N ASP A 10 -18.98 -25.41 8.24
CA ASP A 10 -18.88 -23.95 8.16
C ASP A 10 -19.12 -23.39 9.56
N GLU A 11 -18.10 -23.48 10.43
CA GLU A 11 -17.96 -22.55 11.53
C GLU A 11 -17.71 -21.20 10.88
N LYS A 12 -18.82 -20.53 10.46
CA LYS A 12 -18.81 -19.15 10.00
C LYS A 12 -18.29 -18.31 11.16
N ILE A 13 -16.97 -18.14 11.22
CA ILE A 13 -16.34 -17.22 12.16
C ILE A 13 -17.00 -15.87 11.88
N ASN A 14 -17.67 -15.34 12.90
CA ASN A 14 -18.43 -14.12 12.75
C ASN A 14 -17.45 -13.00 12.35
N LEU A 15 -17.68 -12.36 11.19
CA LEU A 15 -16.84 -11.28 10.68
C LEU A 15 -16.60 -10.19 11.73
N TYR A 16 -17.60 -9.90 12.56
CA TYR A 16 -17.46 -8.94 13.66
C TYR A 16 -16.43 -9.39 14.70
N VAL A 17 -16.37 -10.69 15.03
CA VAL A 17 -15.37 -11.24 15.96
C VAL A 17 -13.96 -11.12 15.37
N VAL A 18 -13.79 -11.43 14.08
CA VAL A 18 -12.51 -11.26 13.38
C VAL A 18 -12.06 -9.80 13.38
N LEU A 19 -12.97 -8.87 13.04
CA LEU A 19 -12.67 -7.44 13.00
C LEU A 19 -12.28 -6.90 14.39
N ILE A 20 -13.04 -7.26 15.44
CA ILE A 20 -12.70 -6.88 16.82
C ILE A 20 -11.34 -7.44 17.21
N GLY A 21 -11.06 -8.70 16.89
CA GLY A 21 -9.76 -9.32 17.15
C GLY A 21 -8.60 -8.60 16.46
N LEU A 22 -8.77 -8.23 15.18
CA LEU A 22 -7.76 -7.48 14.42
C LEU A 22 -7.55 -6.06 14.95
N ILE A 23 -8.61 -5.38 15.40
CA ILE A 23 -8.50 -4.06 16.03
C ILE A 23 -7.72 -4.16 17.34
N ILE A 24 -8.03 -5.14 18.19
CA ILE A 24 -7.30 -5.37 19.45
C ILE A 24 -5.83 -5.68 19.16
N LEU A 25 -5.55 -6.53 18.19
CA LEU A 25 -4.19 -6.86 17.76
C LEU A 25 -3.44 -5.63 17.25
N LEU A 26 -4.10 -4.76 16.49
CA LEU A 26 -3.52 -3.50 16.01
C LEU A 26 -3.15 -2.59 17.20
N PHE A 27 -4.04 -2.39 18.16
CA PHE A 27 -3.75 -1.59 19.35
C PHE A 27 -2.57 -2.16 20.15
N PHE A 28 -2.54 -3.48 20.33
CA PHE A 28 -1.46 -4.15 21.06
C PHE A 28 -0.11 -4.01 20.33
N THR A 29 -0.09 -4.17 19.01
CA THR A 29 1.14 -4.00 18.21
C THR A 29 1.64 -2.55 18.20
N ILE A 30 0.75 -1.55 18.25
CA ILE A 30 1.14 -0.14 18.41
C ILE A 30 1.82 0.08 19.76
N ILE A 31 1.24 -0.41 20.86
CA ILE A 31 1.82 -0.26 22.21
C ILE A 31 3.20 -0.90 22.28
N ILE A 32 3.35 -2.11 21.75
CA ILE A 32 4.65 -2.81 21.68
C ILE A 32 5.63 -2.02 20.80
N GLY A 33 5.21 -1.59 19.61
CA GLY A 33 6.05 -0.87 18.66
C GLY A 33 6.59 0.45 19.22
N VAL A 34 5.83 1.12 20.09
CA VAL A 34 6.25 2.35 20.78
C VAL A 34 7.16 2.04 21.97
N SER A 35 6.94 0.92 22.65
CA SER A 35 7.70 0.54 23.85
C SER A 35 9.08 -0.05 23.53
N VAL A 36 9.21 -0.75 22.40
CA VAL A 36 10.46 -1.40 21.98
C VAL A 36 11.35 -0.43 21.19
N GLY A 37 12.61 -0.29 21.60
CA GLY A 37 13.60 0.48 20.86
C GLY A 37 15.01 0.34 21.44
N THR A 38 15.98 0.99 20.79
CA THR A 38 17.40 0.96 21.19
C THR A 38 17.62 1.44 22.62
N LEU A 39 16.86 2.47 23.04
CA LEU A 39 16.77 2.90 24.41
C LEU A 39 15.67 2.09 25.11
N ARG A 40 16.01 1.23 26.08
CA ARG A 40 15.00 0.46 26.81
C ARG A 40 14.22 1.39 27.73
N ILE A 41 12.94 1.63 27.41
CA ILE A 41 12.00 2.38 28.26
C ILE A 41 11.13 1.34 28.98
N PRO A 42 11.14 1.28 30.32
CA PRO A 42 10.23 0.42 31.07
C PRO A 42 8.78 0.71 30.72
N PHE A 43 7.93 -0.33 30.65
CA PHE A 43 6.51 -0.16 30.32
C PHE A 43 5.78 0.79 31.27
N GLU A 44 6.17 0.80 32.56
CA GLU A 44 5.65 1.73 33.56
C GLU A 44 5.86 3.18 33.14
N GLN A 45 7.08 3.54 32.72
CA GLN A 45 7.39 4.90 32.30
C GLN A 45 6.73 5.26 30.97
N THR A 46 6.59 4.31 30.06
CA THR A 46 5.80 4.52 28.83
C THR A 46 4.37 4.93 29.17
N TYR A 47 3.70 4.20 30.07
CA TYR A 47 2.35 4.55 30.50
C TYR A 47 2.29 5.91 31.19
N THR A 48 3.21 6.18 32.12
CA THR A 48 3.27 7.48 32.82
C THR A 48 3.43 8.64 31.83
N ILE A 49 4.33 8.51 30.85
CA ILE A 49 4.54 9.54 29.83
C ILE A 49 3.28 9.76 28.98
N PHE A 50 2.54 8.70 28.66
CA PHE A 50 1.26 8.82 27.95
C PHE A 50 0.22 9.59 28.77
N VAL A 51 0.10 9.28 30.07
CA VAL A 51 -0.83 9.96 30.98
C VAL A 51 -0.43 11.43 31.19
N GLU A 52 0.86 11.68 31.43
CA GLU A 52 1.42 13.04 31.56
C GLU A 52 1.11 13.87 30.32
N LYS A 53 1.31 13.30 29.12
CA LYS A 53 1.07 14.03 27.89
C LYS A 53 -0.42 14.26 27.62
N LEU A 54 -1.29 13.33 28.01
CA LEU A 54 -2.74 13.46 27.88
C LEU A 54 -3.32 14.52 28.82
N LEU A 55 -2.74 14.66 30.01
CA LEU A 55 -3.14 15.64 31.04
C LEU A 55 -2.37 16.97 30.93
N ASP A 56 -1.53 17.12 29.90
CA ASP A 56 -0.62 18.26 29.68
C ASP A 56 0.26 18.61 30.90
N LEU A 57 0.71 17.57 31.61
CA LEU A 57 1.62 17.67 32.76
C LEU A 57 3.08 17.77 32.30
N GLU A 58 3.93 18.32 33.16
CA GLU A 58 5.37 18.31 32.91
C GLU A 58 5.90 16.86 32.89
N PRO A 59 6.75 16.51 31.92
CA PRO A 59 7.22 15.15 31.77
C PRO A 59 8.16 14.77 32.91
N SER A 60 7.90 13.66 33.59
CA SER A 60 8.79 13.10 34.63
C SER A 60 10.19 12.80 34.08
N ASN A 61 10.30 12.48 32.79
CA ASN A 61 11.57 12.33 32.10
C ASN A 61 11.51 12.92 30.69
N VAL A 62 12.16 14.09 30.51
CA VAL A 62 12.19 14.84 29.24
C VAL A 62 12.80 14.01 28.10
N THR A 63 13.82 13.21 28.37
CA THR A 63 14.50 12.39 27.35
C THR A 63 13.58 11.26 26.86
N TYR A 64 12.96 10.52 27.78
CA TYR A 64 12.07 9.42 27.41
C TYR A 64 10.80 9.93 26.72
N SER A 65 10.22 11.03 27.22
CA SER A 65 9.09 11.69 26.57
C SER A 65 9.43 12.15 25.14
N GLY A 66 10.61 12.77 24.96
CA GLY A 66 11.09 13.19 23.64
C GLY A 66 11.27 12.02 22.67
N VAL A 67 11.91 10.93 23.09
CA VAL A 67 12.11 9.74 22.25
C VAL A 67 10.78 9.09 21.90
N LEU A 68 9.90 8.91 22.89
CA LEU A 68 8.62 8.26 22.69
C LEU A 68 7.73 9.07 21.73
N TRP A 69 7.55 10.36 22.01
CA TRP A 69 6.61 11.19 21.26
C TRP A 69 7.15 11.72 19.94
N LYS A 70 8.42 12.11 19.85
CA LYS A 70 8.97 12.73 18.63
C LYS A 70 9.59 11.72 17.66
N ILE A 71 9.96 10.52 18.11
CA ILE A 71 10.65 9.53 17.29
C ILE A 71 9.79 8.28 17.10
N ARG A 72 9.32 7.65 18.18
CA ARG A 72 8.65 6.34 18.08
C ARG A 72 7.21 6.43 17.62
N MET A 73 6.43 7.32 18.21
CA MET A 73 5.02 7.50 17.87
C MET A 73 4.80 7.78 16.37
N PRO A 74 5.47 8.77 15.74
CA PRO A 74 5.33 9.00 14.31
C PRO A 74 5.73 7.80 13.46
N ARG A 75 6.78 7.08 13.86
CA ARG A 75 7.29 5.91 13.13
C ARG A 75 6.31 4.74 13.15
N VAL A 76 5.71 4.45 14.30
CA VAL A 76 4.72 3.37 14.43
C VAL A 76 3.45 3.72 13.66
N LEU A 77 2.95 4.95 13.81
CA LEU A 77 1.76 5.41 13.07
C LEU A 77 2.00 5.44 11.55
N MET A 78 3.19 5.87 11.10
CA MET A 78 3.56 5.77 9.70
C MET A 78 3.53 4.32 9.21
N GLY A 79 4.00 3.36 10.01
CA GLY A 79 3.90 1.93 9.69
C GLY A 79 2.46 1.46 9.51
N VAL A 80 1.55 1.90 10.38
CA VAL A 80 0.10 1.60 10.25
C VAL A 80 -0.47 2.18 8.96
N VAL A 81 -0.20 3.46 8.68
CA VAL A 81 -0.72 4.17 7.50
C VAL A 81 -0.16 3.56 6.20
N VAL A 82 1.15 3.33 6.13
CA VAL A 82 1.80 2.72 4.96
C VAL A 82 1.30 1.28 4.76
N GLY A 83 1.17 0.50 5.84
CA GLY A 83 0.64 -0.85 5.78
C GLY A 83 -0.79 -0.91 5.22
N ALA A 84 -1.67 -0.04 5.73
CA ALA A 84 -3.05 0.08 5.24
C ALA A 84 -3.10 0.53 3.78
N GLY A 85 -2.32 1.56 3.43
CA GLY A 85 -2.26 2.10 2.07
C GLY A 85 -1.76 1.10 1.04
N LEU A 86 -0.65 0.40 1.33
CA LEU A 86 -0.10 -0.63 0.44
C LEU A 86 -1.03 -1.84 0.32
N SER A 87 -1.70 -2.25 1.40
CA SER A 87 -2.71 -3.31 1.37
C SER A 87 -3.89 -2.94 0.46
N LEU A 88 -4.41 -1.71 0.59
CA LEU A 88 -5.47 -1.18 -0.27
C LEU A 88 -5.04 -1.16 -1.74
N CYS A 89 -3.87 -0.58 -2.03
CA CYS A 89 -3.28 -0.58 -3.37
C CYS A 89 -3.18 -2.00 -3.95
N GLY A 90 -2.79 -2.97 -3.12
CA GLY A 90 -2.75 -4.39 -3.44
C GLY A 90 -4.08 -4.96 -3.88
N ILE A 91 -5.13 -4.81 -3.05
CA ILE A 91 -6.48 -5.32 -3.35
C ILE A 91 -7.01 -4.71 -4.66
N VAL A 92 -6.85 -3.40 -4.82
CA VAL A 92 -7.31 -2.70 -6.03
C VAL A 92 -6.52 -3.18 -7.25
N MET A 93 -5.20 -3.33 -7.14
CA MET A 93 -4.38 -3.82 -8.25
C MET A 93 -4.81 -5.23 -8.67
N GLN A 94 -5.01 -6.12 -7.70
CA GLN A 94 -5.47 -7.49 -7.95
C GLN A 94 -6.82 -7.53 -8.69
N ALA A 95 -7.73 -6.58 -8.40
CA ALA A 95 -8.98 -6.42 -9.14
C ALA A 95 -8.77 -5.86 -10.56
N VAL A 96 -7.90 -4.85 -10.71
CA VAL A 96 -7.62 -4.20 -12.01
C VAL A 96 -6.99 -5.16 -13.02
N VAL A 97 -6.01 -5.93 -12.57
CA VAL A 97 -5.32 -6.94 -13.40
C VAL A 97 -5.90 -8.34 -13.27
N GLN A 98 -6.93 -8.55 -12.46
CA GLN A 98 -7.59 -9.85 -12.30
C GLN A 98 -6.60 -10.98 -11.99
N ASN A 99 -5.62 -10.67 -11.15
CA ASN A 99 -4.55 -11.58 -10.79
C ASN A 99 -4.27 -11.47 -9.29
N PRO A 100 -4.46 -12.53 -8.49
CA PRO A 100 -4.25 -12.50 -7.04
C PRO A 100 -2.78 -12.28 -6.64
N LEU A 101 -1.84 -12.48 -7.56
CA LEU A 101 -0.40 -12.24 -7.37
C LEU A 101 0.01 -10.81 -7.73
N ALA A 102 -0.93 -9.94 -8.06
CA ALA A 102 -0.60 -8.56 -8.39
C ALA A 102 -0.25 -7.74 -7.14
N GLU A 103 0.71 -6.84 -7.34
CA GLU A 103 1.17 -5.87 -6.36
C GLU A 103 1.25 -4.48 -7.03
N PRO A 104 1.02 -3.37 -6.31
CA PRO A 104 1.16 -2.02 -6.86
C PRO A 104 2.44 -1.76 -7.66
N PHE A 105 3.58 -2.35 -7.27
CA PHE A 105 4.86 -2.13 -7.94
C PHE A 105 4.98 -2.76 -9.34
N LEU A 106 4.01 -3.60 -9.75
CA LEU A 106 3.96 -4.23 -11.07
C LEU A 106 3.90 -3.19 -12.20
N LEU A 107 3.39 -1.98 -11.93
CA LEU A 107 3.30 -0.87 -12.88
C LEU A 107 4.61 -0.09 -13.07
N GLY A 108 5.75 -0.65 -12.68
CA GLY A 108 7.04 0.04 -12.78
C GLY A 108 7.18 1.24 -11.85
N ILE A 109 6.27 1.41 -10.88
CA ILE A 109 6.27 2.53 -9.91
C ILE A 109 7.59 2.55 -9.13
N SER A 110 8.09 1.38 -8.71
CA SER A 110 9.40 1.26 -8.06
C SER A 110 10.55 1.71 -8.95
N ALA A 111 10.54 1.33 -10.22
CA ALA A 111 11.57 1.70 -11.19
C ALA A 111 11.52 3.20 -11.52
N GLY A 112 10.30 3.77 -11.62
CA GLY A 112 10.08 5.21 -11.71
C GLY A 112 10.66 5.95 -10.51
N GLY A 113 10.35 5.48 -9.30
CA GLY A 113 10.92 6.05 -8.07
C GLY A 113 12.44 5.95 -8.02
N TYR A 114 12.99 4.81 -8.45
CA TYR A 114 14.43 4.60 -8.57
C TYR A 114 15.08 5.57 -9.56
N LEU A 115 14.49 5.76 -10.75
CA LEU A 115 14.92 6.80 -11.69
C LEU A 115 14.86 8.20 -11.07
N GLY A 116 13.73 8.56 -10.46
CA GLY A 116 13.55 9.85 -9.82
C GLY A 116 14.54 10.12 -8.68
N SER A 117 14.95 9.08 -7.97
CA SER A 117 16.00 9.16 -6.95
C SER A 117 17.39 9.44 -7.52
N GLY A 118 17.71 8.89 -8.70
CA GLY A 118 18.96 9.15 -9.42
C GLY A 118 19.04 10.54 -10.05
N VAL A 119 17.91 11.08 -10.52
CA VAL A 119 17.83 12.43 -11.12
C VAL A 119 18.06 13.55 -10.11
N LEU A 120 17.93 13.29 -8.80
CA LEU A 120 18.16 14.27 -7.74
C LEU A 120 19.53 14.96 -7.85
N GLY A 121 20.57 14.23 -8.27
CA GLY A 121 21.92 14.80 -8.45
C GLY A 121 22.00 15.85 -9.57
N LEU A 122 21.02 15.89 -10.47
CA LEU A 122 20.97 16.78 -11.64
C LEU A 122 20.10 18.03 -11.42
N VAL A 123 19.16 17.99 -10.47
CA VAL A 123 18.20 19.08 -10.23
C VAL A 123 18.39 19.62 -8.81
N SER A 124 19.14 20.73 -8.70
CA SER A 124 19.36 21.40 -7.42
C SER A 124 18.05 21.95 -6.83
N GLY A 125 17.85 21.77 -5.52
CA GLY A 125 16.74 22.37 -4.77
C GLY A 125 15.48 21.51 -4.63
N LEU A 126 15.35 20.39 -5.33
CA LEU A 126 14.26 19.42 -5.08
C LEU A 126 14.70 18.38 -4.05
N GLY A 127 13.79 17.94 -3.19
CA GLY A 127 14.06 16.86 -2.22
C GLY A 127 13.95 15.47 -2.86
N LEU A 128 14.74 14.51 -2.38
CA LEU A 128 14.75 13.10 -2.84
C LEU A 128 13.35 12.48 -2.93
N ALA A 129 12.53 12.68 -1.90
CA ALA A 129 11.17 12.16 -1.82
C ALA A 129 10.30 12.70 -2.97
N PHE A 130 10.46 13.97 -3.32
CA PHE A 130 9.66 14.62 -4.35
C PHE A 130 10.07 14.18 -5.76
N THR A 131 11.38 14.08 -6.04
CA THR A 131 11.84 13.59 -7.35
C THR A 131 11.51 12.12 -7.54
N ALA A 132 11.62 11.30 -6.49
CA ALA A 132 11.19 9.91 -6.52
C ALA A 132 9.66 9.77 -6.72
N PHE A 133 8.85 10.62 -6.07
CA PHE A 133 7.41 10.67 -6.30
C PHE A 133 7.07 10.95 -7.77
N LEU A 134 7.67 11.98 -8.36
CA LEU A 134 7.45 12.34 -9.76
C LEU A 134 7.91 11.23 -10.72
N GLY A 135 9.05 10.61 -10.42
CA GLY A 135 9.54 9.44 -11.15
C GLY A 135 8.53 8.29 -11.11
N ALA A 136 8.03 7.94 -9.93
CA ALA A 136 7.03 6.90 -9.73
C ALA A 136 5.72 7.19 -10.49
N LEU A 137 5.24 8.44 -10.44
CA LEU A 137 4.05 8.88 -11.16
C LEU A 137 4.25 8.84 -12.68
N SER A 138 5.41 9.28 -13.17
CA SER A 138 5.74 9.24 -14.59
C SER A 138 5.80 7.81 -15.14
N ALA A 139 6.28 6.84 -14.35
CA ALA A 139 6.25 5.44 -14.72
C ALA A 139 4.82 4.91 -14.87
N ALA A 140 3.93 5.21 -13.92
CA ALA A 140 2.53 4.81 -14.02
C ALA A 140 1.81 5.42 -15.23
N VAL A 141 2.07 6.71 -15.52
CA VAL A 141 1.53 7.37 -16.72
C VAL A 141 2.08 6.72 -17.99
N CYS A 142 3.38 6.38 -18.02
CA CYS A 142 4.00 5.66 -19.14
C CYS A 142 3.33 4.30 -19.38
N VAL A 143 3.08 3.52 -18.31
CA VAL A 143 2.38 2.23 -18.40
C VAL A 143 0.95 2.40 -18.92
N LEU A 144 0.22 3.41 -18.46
CA LEU A 144 -1.13 3.69 -18.95
C LEU A 144 -1.14 4.14 -20.42
N PHE A 145 -0.17 4.95 -20.83
CA PHE A 145 -0.02 5.36 -22.21
C PHE A 145 0.26 4.16 -23.11
N LEU A 146 1.22 3.32 -22.73
CA LEU A 146 1.62 2.15 -23.51
C LEU A 146 0.51 1.08 -23.57
N SER A 147 -0.20 0.86 -22.45
CA SER A 147 -1.29 -0.13 -22.39
C SER A 147 -2.58 0.33 -23.11
N SER A 148 -2.78 1.64 -23.26
CA SER A 148 -3.91 2.21 -24.01
C SER A 148 -3.58 2.49 -25.48
N PHE A 149 -2.36 2.16 -25.92
CA PHE A 149 -1.95 2.38 -27.30
C PHE A 149 -2.79 1.52 -28.27
N ARG A 150 -3.51 2.20 -29.17
CA ARG A 150 -4.28 1.64 -30.29
C ARG A 150 -5.52 0.80 -29.94
N SER A 151 -5.82 0.51 -28.66
CA SER A 151 -7.05 -0.21 -28.27
C SER A 151 -7.43 -0.04 -26.79
N SER A 152 -8.51 -0.71 -26.38
CA SER A 152 -8.88 -0.95 -24.97
C SER A 152 -7.71 -1.47 -24.13
N ILE A 153 -7.69 -1.10 -22.84
CA ILE A 153 -6.70 -1.58 -21.87
C ILE A 153 -7.11 -2.98 -21.44
N THR A 154 -6.26 -3.96 -21.71
CA THR A 154 -6.40 -5.34 -21.21
C THR A 154 -5.40 -5.61 -20.11
N THR A 155 -5.71 -6.59 -19.25
CA THR A 155 -4.79 -7.09 -18.22
C THR A 155 -3.40 -7.41 -18.79
N THR A 156 -3.35 -8.17 -19.89
CA THR A 156 -2.08 -8.57 -20.52
C THR A 156 -1.27 -7.37 -20.99
N LYS A 157 -1.92 -6.36 -21.59
CA LYS A 157 -1.25 -5.13 -22.01
C LYS A 157 -0.73 -4.33 -20.84
N LEU A 158 -1.46 -4.27 -19.74
CA LEU A 158 -1.04 -3.55 -18.53
C LEU A 158 0.21 -4.18 -17.93
N ILE A 159 0.23 -5.52 -17.82
CA ILE A 159 1.38 -6.29 -17.30
C ILE A 159 2.59 -6.12 -18.22
N LEU A 160 2.43 -6.32 -19.54
CA LEU A 160 3.52 -6.18 -20.50
C LEU A 160 4.04 -4.74 -20.58
N SER A 161 3.15 -3.75 -20.47
CA SER A 161 3.57 -2.34 -20.42
C SER A 161 4.34 -2.03 -19.14
N GLY A 162 3.93 -2.62 -18.01
CA GLY A 162 4.63 -2.53 -16.73
C GLY A 162 6.05 -3.09 -16.79
N THR A 163 6.24 -4.26 -17.41
CA THR A 163 7.58 -4.86 -17.57
C THR A 163 8.47 -4.04 -18.49
N ILE A 164 7.93 -3.51 -19.60
CA ILE A 164 8.66 -2.62 -20.51
C ILE A 164 9.08 -1.34 -19.78
N ALA A 165 8.16 -0.68 -19.07
CA ALA A 165 8.47 0.51 -18.30
C ALA A 165 9.52 0.20 -17.22
N ASN A 166 9.36 -0.88 -16.45
CA ASN A 166 10.33 -1.25 -15.43
C ASN A 166 11.76 -1.38 -16.00
N ALA A 167 11.93 -2.11 -17.10
CA ALA A 167 13.23 -2.26 -17.77
C ALA A 167 13.81 -0.91 -18.24
N LEU A 168 12.98 -0.08 -18.88
CA LEU A 168 13.38 1.23 -19.40
C LEU A 168 13.79 2.19 -18.27
N PHE A 169 12.95 2.37 -17.26
CA PHE A 169 13.22 3.27 -16.14
C PHE A 169 14.45 2.82 -15.35
N THR A 170 14.61 1.51 -15.13
CA THR A 170 15.79 0.95 -14.46
C THR A 170 17.07 1.18 -15.25
N ALA A 171 17.04 0.98 -16.58
CA ALA A 171 18.20 1.22 -17.45
C ALA A 171 18.64 2.69 -17.41
N ILE A 172 17.69 3.63 -17.51
CA ILE A 172 17.97 5.06 -17.44
C ILE A 172 18.47 5.44 -16.04
N ALA A 173 17.88 4.89 -14.98
CA ALA A 173 18.30 5.16 -13.60
C ALA A 173 19.77 4.75 -13.39
N ASN A 174 20.12 3.53 -13.81
CA ASN A 174 21.49 3.02 -13.72
C ASN A 174 22.47 3.87 -14.53
N PHE A 175 22.09 4.27 -15.75
CA PHE A 175 22.90 5.18 -16.57
C PHE A 175 23.17 6.50 -15.82
N ILE A 176 22.14 7.16 -15.29
CA ILE A 176 22.29 8.42 -14.56
C ILE A 176 23.16 8.26 -13.31
N ILE A 177 22.91 7.22 -12.51
CA ILE A 177 23.62 6.98 -11.25
C ILE A 177 25.12 6.77 -11.50
N VAL A 178 25.49 5.98 -12.52
CA VAL A 178 26.89 5.74 -12.89
C VAL A 178 27.56 7.01 -13.39
N PHE A 179 26.88 7.81 -14.21
CA PHE A 179 27.44 9.07 -14.74
C PHE A 179 27.50 10.21 -13.71
N SER A 180 26.68 10.17 -12.66
CA SER A 180 26.69 11.19 -11.59
C SER A 180 27.94 11.14 -10.71
N GLY A 181 28.76 10.08 -10.79
CA GLY A 181 30.16 10.07 -10.34
C GLY A 181 30.46 10.36 -8.86
N THR A 182 29.46 10.31 -7.98
CA THR A 182 29.62 10.62 -6.54
C THR A 182 29.24 9.40 -5.69
N ASP A 183 30.20 8.84 -4.93
CA ASP A 183 30.00 7.63 -4.09
C ASP A 183 28.81 7.76 -3.12
N ASN A 184 28.58 8.98 -2.62
CA ASN A 184 27.49 9.29 -1.70
C ASN A 184 26.09 9.16 -2.36
N THR A 185 25.97 9.39 -3.68
CA THR A 185 24.70 9.25 -4.41
C THR A 185 24.29 7.78 -4.53
N ILE A 186 25.24 6.91 -4.87
CA ILE A 186 25.00 5.46 -4.98
C ILE A 186 24.51 4.89 -3.65
N ALA A 187 25.20 5.21 -2.55
CA ALA A 187 24.81 4.75 -1.22
C ALA A 187 23.43 5.29 -0.81
N ARG A 188 23.16 6.59 -1.03
CA ARG A 188 21.86 7.20 -0.69
C ARG A 188 20.70 6.58 -1.47
N VAL A 189 20.87 6.39 -2.77
CA VAL A 189 19.87 5.74 -3.63
C VAL A 189 19.65 4.30 -3.18
N THR A 190 20.74 3.56 -2.90
CA THR A 190 20.67 2.17 -2.39
C THR A 190 19.90 2.10 -1.07
N TYR A 191 20.19 2.96 -0.10
CA TYR A 191 19.43 2.98 1.16
C TYR A 191 17.97 3.40 0.98
N TRP A 192 17.67 4.28 0.02
CA TRP A 192 16.30 4.70 -0.26
C TRP A 192 15.48 3.57 -0.90
N THR A 193 16.07 2.78 -1.82
CA THR A 193 15.38 1.64 -2.45
C THR A 193 15.12 0.50 -1.49
N MET A 194 15.89 0.37 -0.39
CA MET A 194 15.61 -0.61 0.66
C MET A 194 14.34 -0.30 1.47
N GLY A 195 13.88 0.96 1.44
CA GLY A 195 12.76 1.43 2.24
C GLY A 195 13.10 1.56 3.73
N SER A 196 12.59 2.61 4.38
CA SER A 196 12.74 2.80 5.82
C SER A 196 11.67 3.74 6.39
N LEU A 197 11.16 3.39 7.57
CA LEU A 197 10.30 4.25 8.40
C LEU A 197 11.10 5.14 9.38
N SER A 198 12.44 5.12 9.32
CA SER A 198 13.30 5.88 10.25
C SER A 198 13.15 7.39 10.13
N SER A 199 12.73 7.88 8.97
CA SER A 199 12.55 9.31 8.68
C SER A 199 11.17 9.85 9.07
N ALA A 200 10.31 9.03 9.69
CA ALA A 200 8.96 9.42 10.08
C ALA A 200 8.98 10.51 11.16
N LYS A 201 8.18 11.56 10.96
CA LYS A 201 7.98 12.71 11.85
C LYS A 201 6.50 13.10 11.83
N TRP A 202 6.05 13.86 12.81
CA TRP A 202 4.66 14.36 12.81
C TRP A 202 4.34 15.19 11.55
N ASP A 203 5.29 16.00 11.08
CA ASP A 203 5.11 16.87 9.91
C ASP A 203 4.90 16.12 8.60
N ASN A 204 5.54 14.94 8.43
CA ASN A 204 5.42 14.15 7.20
C ASN A 204 4.39 13.03 7.27
N LEU A 205 3.75 12.82 8.42
CA LEU A 205 2.70 11.81 8.62
C LEU A 205 1.34 12.25 8.07
N LEU A 206 1.05 13.56 8.10
CA LEU A 206 -0.26 14.09 7.75
C LEU A 206 -0.66 13.78 6.30
N LEU A 207 0.27 13.99 5.36
CA LEU A 207 0.00 13.81 3.92
C LEU A 207 -0.32 12.35 3.57
N PRO A 208 0.48 11.33 3.95
CA PRO A 208 0.11 9.92 3.76
C PRO A 208 -1.20 9.55 4.45
N THR A 209 -1.46 10.07 5.65
CA THR A 209 -2.67 9.74 6.41
C THR A 209 -3.93 10.23 5.68
N ILE A 210 -3.92 11.48 5.20
CA ILE A 210 -5.02 12.05 4.43
C ILE A 210 -5.17 11.30 3.10
N ALA A 211 -4.07 11.02 2.40
CA ALA A 211 -4.11 10.31 1.13
C ALA A 211 -4.69 8.88 1.28
N VAL A 212 -4.22 8.11 2.26
CA VAL A 212 -4.75 6.78 2.55
C VAL A 212 -6.21 6.86 2.96
N GLY A 213 -6.57 7.78 3.87
CA GLY A 213 -7.95 7.92 4.34
C GLY A 213 -8.94 8.27 3.23
N THR A 214 -8.60 9.25 2.38
CA THR A 214 -9.44 9.69 1.26
C THR A 214 -9.58 8.61 0.19
N VAL A 215 -8.48 7.96 -0.21
CA VAL A 215 -8.51 6.90 -1.22
C VAL A 215 -9.24 5.66 -0.68
N THR A 216 -9.08 5.32 0.59
CA THR A 216 -9.85 4.25 1.25
C THR A 216 -11.34 4.58 1.22
N ALA A 217 -11.74 5.79 1.63
CA ALA A 217 -13.14 6.22 1.61
C ALA A 217 -13.74 6.12 0.20
N TYR A 218 -12.98 6.53 -0.83
CA TYR A 218 -13.39 6.37 -2.22
C TYR A 218 -13.62 4.90 -2.58
N PHE A 219 -12.67 3.99 -2.31
CA PHE A 219 -12.81 2.59 -2.68
C PHE A 219 -13.88 1.83 -1.88
N LEU A 220 -14.20 2.27 -0.66
CA LEU A 220 -15.36 1.76 0.08
C LEU A 220 -16.67 2.03 -0.67
N THR A 221 -16.79 3.13 -1.41
CA THR A 221 -17.97 3.37 -2.27
C THR A 221 -17.98 2.50 -3.53
N GLN A 222 -16.82 1.99 -3.95
CA GLN A 222 -16.63 1.26 -5.21
C GLN A 222 -16.57 -0.27 -5.04
N TYR A 223 -16.91 -0.79 -3.85
CA TYR A 223 -16.77 -2.22 -3.53
C TYR A 223 -17.49 -3.14 -4.53
N ARG A 224 -18.66 -2.75 -5.06
CA ARG A 224 -19.41 -3.53 -6.05
C ARG A 224 -18.65 -3.66 -7.37
N THR A 225 -18.09 -2.55 -7.84
CA THR A 225 -17.29 -2.50 -9.07
C THR A 225 -16.04 -3.35 -8.94
N LEU A 226 -15.33 -3.24 -7.81
CA LEU A 226 -14.13 -4.06 -7.54
C LEU A 226 -14.47 -5.55 -7.48
N ASN A 227 -15.56 -5.93 -6.82
CA ASN A 227 -16.01 -7.32 -6.77
C ASN A 227 -16.36 -7.87 -8.16
N ALA A 228 -17.09 -7.10 -8.97
CA ALA A 228 -17.40 -7.51 -10.33
C ALA A 228 -16.14 -7.65 -11.20
N MET A 229 -15.16 -6.75 -11.05
CA MET A 229 -13.87 -6.87 -11.74
C MET A 229 -13.11 -8.13 -11.34
N LEU A 230 -13.13 -8.51 -10.06
CA LEU A 230 -12.48 -9.74 -9.55
C LEU A 230 -13.11 -11.03 -10.10
N GLN A 231 -14.41 -11.02 -10.44
CA GLN A 231 -15.08 -12.18 -11.01
C GLN A 231 -14.69 -12.47 -12.47
N GLY A 232 -14.14 -11.46 -13.17
CA GLY A 232 -13.69 -11.60 -14.54
C GLY A 232 -14.19 -10.48 -15.44
N GLU A 233 -13.54 -10.34 -16.61
CA GLU A 233 -13.83 -9.26 -17.56
C GLU A 233 -15.21 -9.41 -18.19
N GLU A 234 -15.60 -10.63 -18.55
CA GLU A 234 -16.91 -10.93 -19.14
C GLU A 234 -18.06 -10.59 -18.19
N ILE A 235 -17.96 -11.00 -16.92
CA ILE A 235 -18.98 -10.73 -15.89
C ILE A 235 -19.10 -9.23 -15.61
N ALA A 236 -17.98 -8.51 -15.52
CA ALA A 236 -18.02 -7.07 -15.33
C ALA A 236 -18.68 -6.34 -16.51
N ILE A 237 -18.40 -6.77 -17.75
CA ILE A 237 -18.98 -6.19 -18.96
C ILE A 237 -20.49 -6.46 -19.03
N THR A 238 -20.95 -7.68 -18.71
CA THR A 238 -22.40 -8.00 -18.71
C THR A 238 -23.17 -7.24 -17.63
N LEU A 239 -22.53 -6.90 -16.51
CA LEU A 239 -23.07 -6.01 -15.48
C LEU A 239 -23.06 -4.52 -15.87
N GLY A 240 -22.68 -4.19 -17.11
CA GLY A 240 -22.68 -2.82 -17.63
C GLY A 240 -21.52 -1.96 -17.14
N ILE A 241 -20.48 -2.57 -16.55
CA ILE A 241 -19.34 -1.82 -16.01
C ILE A 241 -18.42 -1.41 -17.17
N ARG A 242 -18.11 -0.11 -17.25
CA ARG A 242 -17.16 0.45 -18.22
C ARG A 242 -15.72 0.13 -17.79
N LEU A 243 -15.27 -1.10 -18.03
CA LEU A 243 -14.01 -1.64 -17.50
C LEU A 243 -12.78 -0.78 -17.82
N ASN A 244 -12.67 -0.29 -19.07
CA ASN A 244 -11.57 0.59 -19.50
C ASN A 244 -11.48 1.88 -18.68
N PHE A 245 -12.61 2.48 -18.32
CA PHE A 245 -12.66 3.72 -17.55
C PHE A 245 -12.16 3.49 -16.13
N TYR A 246 -12.69 2.44 -15.47
CA TYR A 246 -12.28 2.08 -14.12
C TYR A 246 -10.84 1.58 -14.04
N ARG A 247 -10.36 0.80 -15.02
CA ARG A 247 -8.94 0.40 -15.11
C ARG A 247 -8.03 1.64 -15.12
N LYS A 248 -8.34 2.67 -15.92
CA LYS A 248 -7.56 3.92 -15.95
C LYS A 248 -7.58 4.64 -14.61
N ILE A 249 -8.77 4.91 -14.06
CA ILE A 249 -8.90 5.67 -12.81
C ILE A 249 -8.27 4.94 -11.63
N TYR A 250 -8.55 3.64 -11.47
CA TYR A 250 -8.00 2.87 -10.36
C TYR A 250 -6.50 2.73 -10.46
N THR A 251 -5.95 2.54 -11.67
CA THR A 251 -4.50 2.53 -11.88
C THR A 251 -3.87 3.87 -11.50
N LEU A 252 -4.47 4.99 -11.91
CA LEU A 252 -3.97 6.32 -11.54
C LEU A 252 -4.05 6.59 -10.03
N LEU A 253 -5.15 6.20 -9.38
CA LEU A 253 -5.32 6.36 -7.92
C LEU A 253 -4.34 5.49 -7.14
N VAL A 254 -4.15 4.23 -7.55
CA VAL A 254 -3.16 3.33 -6.95
C VAL A 254 -1.76 3.85 -7.18
N ALA A 255 -1.45 4.36 -8.37
CA ALA A 255 -0.15 4.96 -8.66
C ALA A 255 0.12 6.21 -7.83
N PHE A 256 -0.87 7.09 -7.71
CA PHE A 256 -0.79 8.29 -6.89
C PHE A 256 -0.57 7.94 -5.40
N LEU A 257 -1.38 7.04 -4.86
CA LEU A 257 -1.27 6.62 -3.46
C LEU A 257 0.07 5.92 -3.20
N THR A 258 0.45 4.95 -4.05
CA THR A 258 1.74 4.23 -3.92
C THR A 258 2.90 5.20 -4.04
N GLY A 259 2.84 6.17 -4.97
CA GLY A 259 3.85 7.21 -5.11
C GLY A 259 4.03 8.01 -3.83
N ILE A 260 2.94 8.45 -3.19
CA ILE A 260 2.98 9.17 -1.90
C ILE A 260 3.67 8.31 -0.84
N LEU A 261 3.28 7.05 -0.69
CA LEU A 261 3.85 6.15 0.30
C LEU A 261 5.35 5.95 0.04
N VAL A 262 5.74 5.64 -1.20
CA VAL A 262 7.13 5.45 -1.63
C VAL A 262 7.97 6.70 -1.42
N ALA A 263 7.41 7.89 -1.66
CA ALA A 263 8.10 9.15 -1.39
C ALA A 263 8.45 9.30 0.09
N THR A 264 7.56 8.86 0.98
CA THR A 264 7.75 9.00 2.43
C THR A 264 8.63 7.93 3.07
N CYS A 265 8.51 6.66 2.64
CA CYS A 265 9.17 5.53 3.29
C CYS A 265 10.08 4.71 2.35
N GLY A 266 10.27 5.13 1.10
CA GLY A 266 10.95 4.31 0.09
C GLY A 266 10.13 3.09 -0.32
N ILE A 267 10.77 2.14 -1.00
CA ILE A 267 10.10 0.97 -1.57
C ILE A 267 9.91 -0.09 -0.48
N ILE A 268 8.65 -0.36 -0.10
CA ILE A 268 8.29 -1.43 0.84
C ILE A 268 7.42 -2.44 0.10
N GLY A 269 8.04 -3.55 -0.33
CA GLY A 269 7.40 -4.63 -1.10
C GLY A 269 6.59 -5.62 -0.28
N PHE A 270 5.88 -6.51 -0.98
CA PHE A 270 5.12 -7.66 -0.47
C PHE A 270 3.89 -7.35 0.40
N VAL A 271 3.81 -6.17 1.02
CA VAL A 271 2.66 -5.77 1.85
C VAL A 271 1.35 -5.81 1.03
N GLY A 272 1.38 -5.29 -0.19
CA GLY A 272 0.23 -5.29 -1.10
C GLY A 272 -0.14 -6.67 -1.67
N LEU A 273 0.74 -7.66 -1.56
CA LEU A 273 0.48 -9.02 -2.03
C LEU A 273 0.03 -9.95 -0.88
N VAL A 274 0.78 -9.94 0.22
CA VAL A 274 0.61 -10.85 1.35
C VAL A 274 -0.62 -10.51 2.18
N ILE A 275 -0.83 -9.24 2.52
CA ILE A 275 -1.94 -8.86 3.40
C ILE A 275 -3.31 -9.19 2.78
N PRO A 276 -3.60 -8.86 1.51
CA PRO A 276 -4.87 -9.25 0.89
C PRO A 276 -5.11 -10.75 0.86
N HIS A 277 -4.04 -11.53 0.68
CA HIS A 277 -4.12 -12.99 0.70
C HIS A 277 -4.43 -13.53 2.11
N ILE A 278 -3.78 -12.99 3.14
CA ILE A 278 -4.07 -13.35 4.54
C ILE A 278 -5.51 -12.96 4.89
N ALA A 279 -5.94 -11.75 4.53
CA ALA A 279 -7.29 -11.27 4.79
C ALA A 279 -8.36 -12.16 4.15
N ARG A 280 -8.15 -12.60 2.89
CA ARG A 280 -9.03 -13.55 2.21
C ARG A 280 -9.05 -14.93 2.88
N ALA A 281 -7.91 -15.40 3.38
CA ALA A 281 -7.85 -16.68 4.10
C ALA A 281 -8.58 -16.62 5.46
N LEU A 282 -8.55 -15.48 6.14
CA LEU A 282 -9.20 -15.29 7.45
C LEU A 282 -10.73 -15.08 7.35
N VAL A 283 -11.18 -14.32 6.35
CA VAL A 283 -12.61 -13.93 6.21
C VAL A 283 -13.36 -14.85 5.23
N GLY A 284 -12.63 -15.59 4.39
CA GLY A 284 -13.19 -16.38 3.30
C GLY A 284 -13.66 -15.51 2.10
N PRO A 285 -13.83 -16.11 0.91
CA PRO A 285 -14.54 -15.44 -0.18
C PRO A 285 -15.99 -15.20 0.26
N ARG A 286 -16.45 -13.94 0.23
CA ARG A 286 -17.87 -13.63 0.48
C ARG A 286 -18.69 -14.06 -0.73
N SER A 287 -18.98 -15.36 -0.81
CA SER A 287 -19.79 -15.99 -1.86
C SER A 287 -20.88 -16.88 -1.27
N SER A 288 -21.54 -16.46 -0.18
CA SER A 288 -22.69 -17.19 0.39
C SER A 288 -23.94 -16.34 0.66
N GLU A 289 -23.93 -15.05 0.32
CA GLU A 289 -25.10 -14.17 0.50
C GLU A 289 -25.84 -13.85 -0.80
N ILE A 290 -25.30 -14.28 -1.95
CA ILE A 290 -26.00 -14.20 -3.25
C ILE A 290 -26.79 -15.49 -3.55
N ASP A 291 -26.48 -16.61 -2.88
CA ASP A 291 -27.13 -17.92 -3.13
C ASP A 291 -28.25 -18.30 -2.15
N SER A 292 -28.66 -17.41 -1.23
CA SER A 292 -29.71 -17.72 -0.23
C SER A 292 -30.95 -16.83 -0.27
N GLY A 293 -31.22 -16.14 -1.39
CA GLY A 293 -32.41 -15.28 -1.50
C GLY A 293 -33.01 -15.14 -2.91
N GLY A 294 -33.73 -16.18 -3.38
CA GLY A 294 -34.64 -16.15 -4.54
C GLY A 294 -33.93 -16.01 -5.90
N TYR A 295 -34.12 -16.85 -6.92
CA TYR A 295 -35.37 -17.32 -7.49
C TYR A 295 -35.11 -18.63 -8.25
N PHE A 296 -35.49 -19.77 -7.67
CA PHE A 296 -35.84 -20.98 -8.42
C PHE A 296 -37.03 -21.62 -7.71
N ASN A 297 -38.19 -21.02 -7.92
CA ASN A 297 -39.49 -21.65 -7.72
C ASN A 297 -40.56 -20.80 -8.42
N ARG A 298 -40.65 -20.98 -9.74
CA ARG A 298 -41.88 -21.07 -10.55
C ARG A 298 -41.52 -21.23 -12.01
#